data_AF-A0A945PPX0-F1
#
_entry.id   AF-A0A945PPX0-F1
#
_cell.length_a   1.000
_cell.length_b   1.000
_cell.length_c   1.000
_cell.angle_alpha   90.00
_cell.angle_beta   90.00
_cell.angle_gamma   90.00
#
_symmetry.space_group_name_H-M   'P 1'
#
loop_
_entity.id
_entity.type
_entity.pdbx_description
1 polymer ?
#
loop_
_entity_poly.entity_id
_entity_poly.type
_entity_poly.pdbx_seq_one_letter_code
_entity_poly.pdbx_strand_id
1 'polypeptide(L)'
;MLLAATLLALVPQAHSAISDLLADSELGLFIHVSDDSGVTVATDDDAQSAAALALLQPQLDSLTQVFGKAARAVPLTGVIVTDHALYEKICLGIIPIHPRYKQYLEQVVSFDAFQLPDHGLLVQYFSPELEKIQGQHALLHGLVRQYLKRRFPRLPLWLYEGIACVAEFRADGDVRNPWSRTTLIHPDDVANWAGIPTFDIVLDHEFQFSSLYSYSTKPFDDALDRAAFALAYYALESAPNAFADFCNLINATPFRARVDQEFLPEASVFQDYLAKAFKPTFQEDFTLWWESHERNAQNAHAAFVASEKAADLVDLKEARAKHADAQPVFPDPLVGIRALKAKKKSPLIEYKNISESILLFSDFSDTESEKLLVALEQAQMYLQIALGPKAETKPVPVLALKNRETYHNLCEWAADLHPSYRGSLTSWKKTTGFQLYKPLFAVYFHDPQIQEEGRTINSVVHSFVHLKLYQHYGLLPAWLPEGIATATENALTGEVRGQCNLDDFIQTGTWSTWRDRPTQTVLKESPINDLFHYRPRRYYKDEMARFAFAFATWGLENELILKEESEKKRGKRKSKAELAAEDTSYAIARYCESVAHLRETAW
;
A
#
# COMPACT_ATOMS: atom_id res chain seq x y z
N MET A 1 -0.72 -26.29 34.97
CA MET A 1 0.68 -25.94 35.35
C MET A 1 1.67 -27.10 35.19
N LEU A 2 1.36 -28.36 35.56
CA LEU A 2 2.31 -29.47 35.32
C LEU A 2 2.48 -29.91 33.85
N LEU A 3 1.53 -29.61 32.94
CA LEU A 3 1.65 -30.02 31.54
C LEU A 3 2.63 -29.15 30.73
N ALA A 4 2.68 -27.84 30.97
CA ALA A 4 3.52 -26.90 30.21
C ALA A 4 5.03 -27.12 30.46
N ALA A 5 5.41 -27.43 31.70
CA ALA A 5 6.81 -27.72 32.05
C ALA A 5 7.31 -29.05 31.47
N THR A 6 6.41 -29.97 31.12
CA THR A 6 6.77 -31.30 30.62
C THR A 6 6.98 -31.32 29.10
N LEU A 7 6.37 -30.39 28.34
CA LEU A 7 6.50 -30.29 26.89
C LEU A 7 7.79 -29.58 26.43
N LEU A 8 8.34 -28.66 27.24
CA LEU A 8 9.63 -27.99 26.96
C LEU A 8 10.85 -28.90 27.11
N ALA A 9 10.72 -30.04 27.80
CA ALA A 9 11.80 -31.00 28.03
C ALA A 9 12.17 -31.86 26.79
N LEU A 10 11.44 -31.74 25.68
CA LEU A 10 11.65 -32.53 24.45
C LEU A 10 12.39 -31.75 23.33
N VAL A 11 12.85 -30.53 23.60
CA VAL A 11 13.57 -29.68 22.64
C VAL A 11 15.10 -29.87 22.76
N PRO A 12 15.86 -30.12 21.68
CA PRO A 12 17.31 -30.34 21.74
C PRO A 12 18.11 -29.13 22.24
N GLN A 13 18.74 -29.33 23.41
CA GLN A 13 19.84 -28.68 24.17
C GLN A 13 20.54 -27.35 23.76
N ALA A 14 20.35 -26.77 22.57
CA ALA A 14 20.85 -25.41 22.27
C ALA A 14 19.86 -24.30 22.68
N HIS A 15 18.64 -24.68 23.07
CA HIS A 15 17.52 -23.80 23.36
C HIS A 15 17.32 -23.45 24.84
N SER A 16 17.97 -24.14 25.79
CA SER A 16 17.52 -24.06 27.19
C SER A 16 17.50 -22.63 27.72
N ALA A 17 18.57 -21.84 27.59
CA ALA A 17 18.60 -20.51 28.24
C ALA A 17 17.63 -19.47 27.64
N ILE A 18 17.42 -19.43 26.32
CA ILE A 18 16.41 -18.53 25.71
C ILE A 18 15.01 -19.04 26.01
N SER A 19 14.78 -20.35 25.93
CA SER A 19 13.49 -20.95 26.27
C SER A 19 13.17 -20.79 27.76
N ASP A 20 14.16 -20.88 28.64
CA ASP A 20 14.06 -20.66 30.09
C ASP A 20 13.71 -19.19 30.37
N LEU A 21 14.34 -18.24 29.65
CA LEU A 21 13.96 -16.82 29.70
C LEU A 21 12.50 -16.63 29.29
N LEU A 22 12.09 -17.18 28.14
CA LEU A 22 10.71 -17.02 27.63
C LEU A 22 9.67 -17.73 28.50
N ALA A 23 10.06 -18.80 29.20
CA ALA A 23 9.22 -19.54 30.14
C ALA A 23 9.22 -18.93 31.56
N ASP A 24 9.98 -17.86 31.79
CA ASP A 24 10.00 -17.16 33.07
C ASP A 24 8.61 -16.59 33.36
N SER A 25 8.03 -17.04 34.47
CA SER A 25 6.72 -16.57 34.93
C SER A 25 6.67 -15.05 35.16
N GLU A 26 7.82 -14.40 35.38
CA GLU A 26 7.90 -12.94 35.52
C GLU A 26 7.69 -12.19 34.19
N LEU A 27 7.84 -12.87 33.04
CA LEU A 27 7.52 -12.30 31.72
C LEU A 27 6.02 -12.40 31.38
N GLY A 28 5.26 -13.27 32.07
CA GLY A 28 3.81 -13.38 31.88
C GLY A 28 3.37 -13.90 30.51
N LEU A 29 4.22 -14.63 29.79
CA LEU A 29 3.92 -15.15 28.45
C LEU A 29 3.10 -16.46 28.52
N PHE A 30 2.05 -16.53 27.71
CA PHE A 30 1.33 -17.75 27.36
C PHE A 30 2.03 -18.44 26.19
N ILE A 31 2.37 -19.72 26.37
CA ILE A 31 3.16 -20.49 25.40
C ILE A 31 2.32 -21.63 24.85
N HIS A 32 2.16 -21.65 23.53
CA HIS A 32 1.53 -22.74 22.78
C HIS A 32 2.57 -23.42 21.90
N VAL A 33 2.53 -24.75 21.87
CA VAL A 33 3.46 -25.57 21.09
C VAL A 33 2.64 -26.44 20.14
N SER A 34 3.05 -26.49 18.87
CA SER A 34 2.49 -27.43 17.92
C SER A 34 3.02 -28.84 18.19
N ASP A 35 2.10 -29.80 18.29
CA ASP A 35 2.40 -31.20 18.55
C ASP A 35 3.19 -31.88 17.41
N ASP A 36 3.06 -31.38 16.17
CA ASP A 36 3.59 -32.05 14.96
C ASP A 36 4.79 -31.34 14.30
N SER A 37 4.87 -30.00 14.38
CA SER A 37 5.91 -29.21 13.70
C SER A 37 7.05 -28.74 14.60
N GLY A 38 6.90 -28.85 15.92
CA GLY A 38 7.87 -28.33 16.89
C GLY A 38 7.99 -26.80 16.84
N VAL A 39 6.93 -26.11 16.41
CA VAL A 39 6.84 -24.65 16.44
C VAL A 39 6.25 -24.21 17.78
N THR A 40 6.83 -23.19 18.37
CA THR A 40 6.39 -22.56 19.61
C THR A 40 5.93 -21.14 19.31
N VAL A 41 4.74 -20.78 19.77
CA VAL A 41 4.23 -19.40 19.74
C VAL A 41 4.03 -18.95 21.18
N ALA A 42 4.64 -17.84 21.56
CA ALA A 42 4.49 -17.23 22.88
C ALA A 42 3.88 -15.83 22.76
N THR A 43 2.92 -15.50 23.61
CA THR A 43 2.25 -14.19 23.60
C THR A 43 1.92 -13.70 24.99
N ASP A 44 1.72 -12.40 25.18
CA ASP A 44 1.14 -11.82 26.40
C ASP A 44 -0.40 -11.92 26.45
N ASP A 45 -1.03 -12.50 25.43
CA ASP A 45 -2.47 -12.73 25.27
C ASP A 45 -2.73 -14.17 24.78
N ASP A 46 -3.28 -15.04 25.64
CA ASP A 46 -3.53 -16.48 25.38
C ASP A 46 -4.38 -16.74 24.12
N ALA A 47 -5.37 -15.88 23.85
CA ALA A 47 -6.21 -16.02 22.66
C ALA A 47 -5.42 -15.73 21.38
N GLN A 48 -4.44 -14.82 21.44
CA GLN A 48 -3.59 -14.49 20.30
C GLN A 48 -2.57 -15.58 19.98
N SER A 49 -1.98 -16.25 20.98
CA SER A 49 -1.04 -17.36 20.73
C SER A 49 -1.74 -18.54 20.08
N ALA A 50 -2.93 -18.91 20.56
CA ALA A 50 -3.72 -19.98 19.95
C ALA A 50 -4.13 -19.66 18.51
N ALA A 51 -4.61 -18.42 18.25
CA ALA A 51 -5.00 -17.99 16.91
C ALA A 51 -3.81 -17.90 15.94
N ALA A 52 -2.67 -17.36 16.38
CA ALA A 52 -1.46 -17.30 15.57
C ALA A 52 -0.94 -18.69 15.20
N LEU A 53 -0.99 -19.64 16.15
CA LEU A 53 -0.59 -21.02 15.87
C LEU A 53 -1.54 -21.71 14.88
N ALA A 54 -2.86 -21.50 15.03
CA ALA A 54 -3.86 -22.02 14.11
C ALA A 54 -3.72 -21.47 12.68
N LEU A 55 -3.29 -20.20 12.54
CA LEU A 55 -2.99 -19.57 11.26
C LEU A 55 -1.73 -20.15 10.61
N LEU A 56 -0.68 -20.37 11.42
CA LEU A 56 0.65 -20.75 10.97
C LEU A 56 0.77 -22.23 10.60
N GLN A 57 0.18 -23.11 11.41
CA GLN A 57 0.40 -24.56 11.31
C GLN A 57 0.03 -25.13 9.93
N PRO A 58 -1.13 -24.82 9.33
CA PRO A 58 -1.49 -25.33 8.00
C PRO A 58 -0.49 -24.90 6.91
N GLN A 59 0.07 -23.70 7.02
CA GLN A 59 1.04 -23.19 6.03
C GLN A 59 2.37 -23.93 6.15
N LEU A 60 2.86 -24.15 7.37
CA LEU A 60 4.09 -24.92 7.60
C LEU A 60 3.94 -26.39 7.19
N ASP A 61 2.78 -27.00 7.41
CA ASP A 61 2.50 -28.37 6.97
C ASP A 61 2.51 -28.48 5.44
N SER A 62 1.85 -27.56 4.76
CA SER A 62 1.87 -27.47 3.29
C SER A 62 3.30 -27.33 2.75
N LEU A 63 4.08 -26.41 3.32
CA LEU A 63 5.48 -26.20 2.91
C LEU A 63 6.37 -27.39 3.26
N THR A 64 6.09 -28.11 4.35
CA THR A 64 6.79 -29.34 4.72
C THR A 64 6.47 -30.49 3.77
N GLN A 65 5.22 -30.58 3.31
CA GLN A 65 4.82 -31.55 2.30
C GLN A 65 5.52 -31.32 0.96
N VAL A 66 5.66 -30.05 0.54
CA VAL A 66 6.30 -29.70 -0.73
C VAL A 66 7.83 -29.81 -0.63
N PHE A 67 8.44 -29.20 0.38
CA PHE A 67 9.90 -29.05 0.45
C PHE A 67 10.60 -30.13 1.29
N GLY A 68 9.85 -30.93 2.04
CA GLY A 68 10.36 -31.85 3.05
C GLY A 68 10.78 -31.13 4.34
N LYS A 69 10.95 -31.90 5.43
CA LYS A 69 11.34 -31.36 6.74
C LYS A 69 12.71 -30.67 6.69
N ALA A 70 12.84 -29.55 7.40
CA ALA A 70 14.12 -28.88 7.56
C ALA A 70 15.14 -29.79 8.26
N ALA A 71 16.40 -29.75 7.84
CA ALA A 71 17.47 -30.61 8.36
C ALA A 71 17.99 -30.24 9.76
N ARG A 72 17.51 -29.14 10.37
CA ARG A 72 17.97 -28.65 11.68
C ARG A 72 16.96 -28.91 12.80
N ALA A 73 17.46 -29.39 13.93
CA ALA A 73 16.73 -29.83 15.13
C ALA A 73 16.31 -28.70 16.11
N VAL A 74 16.39 -27.45 15.68
CA VAL A 74 16.16 -26.23 16.48
C VAL A 74 14.70 -25.80 16.27
N PRO A 75 13.82 -25.77 17.28
CA PRO A 75 12.43 -25.30 17.13
C PRO A 75 12.31 -23.90 16.53
N LEU A 76 11.22 -23.64 15.82
CA LEU A 76 10.84 -22.28 15.43
C LEU A 76 10.10 -21.65 16.60
N THR A 77 10.54 -20.50 17.08
CA THR A 77 9.87 -19.77 18.15
C THR A 77 9.45 -18.40 17.67
N GLY A 78 8.14 -18.16 17.64
CA GLY A 78 7.54 -16.85 17.42
C GLY A 78 7.07 -16.26 18.74
N VAL A 79 7.35 -14.98 18.96
CA VAL A 79 6.89 -14.24 20.15
C VAL A 79 6.16 -12.99 19.69
N ILE A 80 4.90 -12.82 20.10
CA ILE A 80 4.12 -11.60 19.90
C ILE A 80 3.94 -10.92 21.25
N VAL A 81 4.32 -9.66 21.37
CA VAL A 81 4.11 -8.89 22.60
C VAL A 81 3.40 -7.58 22.28
N THR A 82 2.44 -7.21 23.12
CA THR A 82 1.69 -5.96 23.02
C THR A 82 2.21 -4.86 23.95
N ASP A 83 3.01 -5.25 24.94
CA ASP A 83 3.73 -4.34 25.83
C ASP A 83 5.18 -4.11 25.35
N HIS A 84 5.52 -2.84 25.07
CA HIS A 84 6.88 -2.46 24.66
C HIS A 84 7.89 -2.70 25.80
N ALA A 85 7.49 -2.51 27.06
CA ALA A 85 8.38 -2.78 28.19
C ALA A 85 8.71 -4.27 28.30
N LEU A 86 7.77 -5.15 27.94
CA LEU A 86 8.01 -6.59 27.84
C LEU A 86 8.93 -6.93 26.65
N TYR A 87 8.71 -6.30 25.49
CA TYR A 87 9.60 -6.44 24.33
C TYR A 87 11.05 -6.03 24.65
N GLU A 88 11.24 -4.88 25.32
CA GLU A 88 12.55 -4.41 25.75
C GLU A 88 13.20 -5.37 26.75
N LYS A 89 12.44 -5.88 27.74
CA LYS A 89 12.92 -6.91 28.67
C LYS A 89 13.42 -8.16 27.95
N ILE A 90 12.70 -8.63 26.93
CA ILE A 90 13.13 -9.80 26.12
C ILE A 90 14.43 -9.47 25.38
N CYS A 91 14.51 -8.31 24.71
CA CYS A 91 15.72 -7.89 24.00
C CYS A 91 16.94 -7.85 24.91
N LEU A 92 16.82 -7.17 26.06
CA LEU A 92 17.92 -7.00 27.01
C LEU A 92 18.24 -8.28 27.77
N GLY A 93 17.24 -9.13 28.04
CA GLY A 93 17.40 -10.43 28.70
C GLY A 93 18.19 -11.45 27.87
N ILE A 94 18.19 -11.33 26.55
CA ILE A 94 19.00 -12.19 25.66
C ILE A 94 20.49 -11.79 25.69
N ILE A 95 20.82 -10.52 25.97
CA ILE A 95 22.20 -10.02 25.89
C ILE A 95 23.16 -10.80 26.83
N PRO A 96 22.84 -11.05 28.11
CA PRO A 96 23.67 -11.89 28.98
C PRO A 96 23.84 -13.32 28.48
N ILE A 97 22.83 -13.88 27.79
CA ILE A 97 22.83 -15.25 27.26
C ILE A 97 23.70 -15.34 26.00
N HIS A 98 23.58 -14.34 25.11
CA HIS A 98 24.33 -14.25 23.86
C HIS A 98 24.93 -12.86 23.63
N PRO A 99 26.08 -12.56 24.28
CA PRO A 99 26.72 -11.24 24.20
C PRO A 99 27.07 -10.78 22.79
N ARG A 100 27.23 -11.73 21.84
CA ARG A 100 27.48 -11.43 20.41
C ARG A 100 26.38 -10.58 19.76
N TYR A 101 25.15 -10.63 20.28
CA TYR A 101 24.03 -9.87 19.74
C TYR A 101 23.83 -8.52 20.44
N LYS A 102 24.65 -8.15 21.43
CA LYS A 102 24.46 -6.94 22.23
C LYS A 102 24.15 -5.70 21.39
N GLN A 103 25.04 -5.38 20.44
CA GLN A 103 24.88 -4.18 19.60
C GLN A 103 23.61 -4.24 18.73
N TYR A 104 23.24 -5.43 18.22
CA TYR A 104 22.03 -5.61 17.43
C TYR A 104 20.78 -5.47 18.31
N LEU A 105 20.75 -6.13 19.47
CA LEU A 105 19.62 -6.12 20.39
C LEU A 105 19.39 -4.73 21.00
N GLU A 106 20.45 -3.99 21.35
CA GLU A 106 20.35 -2.60 21.82
C GLU A 106 19.78 -1.66 20.73
N GLN A 107 20.01 -1.96 19.45
CA GLN A 107 19.46 -1.18 18.34
C GLN A 107 17.98 -1.50 18.09
N VAL A 108 17.62 -2.80 18.03
CA VAL A 108 16.26 -3.26 17.69
C VAL A 108 15.20 -3.00 18.77
N VAL A 109 15.59 -2.61 19.98
CA VAL A 109 14.65 -2.09 21.02
C VAL A 109 13.85 -0.89 20.50
N SER A 110 14.44 -0.10 19.61
CA SER A 110 13.78 1.05 18.95
C SER A 110 12.95 0.69 17.71
N PHE A 111 12.82 -0.62 17.41
CA PHE A 111 12.07 -1.16 16.27
C PHE A 111 11.00 -2.13 16.76
N ASP A 112 10.04 -2.44 15.89
CA ASP A 112 8.88 -3.28 16.25
C ASP A 112 9.16 -4.78 16.15
N ALA A 113 10.36 -5.19 15.71
CA ALA A 113 10.69 -6.60 15.53
C ALA A 113 12.19 -6.87 15.53
N PHE A 114 12.56 -8.09 15.95
CA PHE A 114 13.87 -8.65 15.69
C PHE A 114 13.82 -10.14 15.42
N GLN A 115 14.85 -10.62 14.72
CA GLN A 115 15.02 -12.04 14.42
C GLN A 115 16.42 -12.51 14.79
N LEU A 116 16.52 -13.71 15.36
CA LEU A 116 17.78 -14.41 15.60
C LEU A 116 17.75 -15.74 14.83
N PRO A 117 18.15 -15.75 13.54
CA PRO A 117 18.00 -16.91 12.66
C PRO A 117 18.73 -18.17 13.16
N ASP A 118 19.90 -18.00 13.79
CA ASP A 118 20.68 -19.10 14.38
C ASP A 118 19.92 -19.83 15.49
N HIS A 119 18.99 -19.13 16.14
CA HIS A 119 18.15 -19.62 17.24
C HIS A 119 16.71 -19.91 16.79
N GLY A 120 16.43 -19.70 15.49
CA GLY A 120 15.16 -19.26 14.92
C GLY A 120 14.09 -18.80 15.90
N LEU A 121 14.46 -17.71 16.57
CA LEU A 121 13.58 -16.85 17.32
C LEU A 121 13.19 -15.67 16.42
N LEU A 122 11.89 -15.38 16.38
CA LEU A 122 11.33 -14.14 15.89
C LEU A 122 10.54 -13.52 17.05
N VAL A 123 10.85 -12.28 17.40
CA VAL A 123 10.08 -11.53 18.39
C VAL A 123 9.55 -10.29 17.71
N GLN A 124 8.27 -10.06 17.88
CA GLN A 124 7.55 -9.00 17.23
C GLN A 124 6.71 -8.26 18.28
N TYR A 125 6.97 -6.98 18.41
CA TYR A 125 6.18 -6.04 19.17
C TYR A 125 5.06 -5.48 18.30
N PHE A 126 3.85 -5.40 18.86
CA PHE A 126 2.73 -4.69 18.27
C PHE A 126 2.12 -3.75 19.28
N SER A 127 2.12 -2.46 18.98
CA SER A 127 1.28 -1.53 19.74
C SER A 127 -0.18 -1.98 19.62
N PRO A 128 -0.99 -1.94 20.70
CA PRO A 128 -2.44 -2.18 20.66
C PRO A 128 -3.20 -1.30 19.65
N GLU A 129 -2.54 -0.26 19.14
CA GLU A 129 -3.02 0.68 18.12
C GLU A 129 -2.82 0.19 16.66
N LEU A 130 -2.05 -0.88 16.44
CA LEU A 130 -1.95 -1.62 15.18
C LEU A 130 -2.82 -2.89 15.29
N GLU A 131 -3.61 -3.20 14.27
CA GLU A 131 -4.61 -4.26 14.34
C GLU A 131 -4.00 -5.61 14.76
N LYS A 132 -4.59 -6.30 15.75
CA LYS A 132 -4.16 -7.62 16.24
C LYS A 132 -3.95 -8.66 15.11
N ILE A 133 -4.65 -8.51 13.98
CA ILE A 133 -4.54 -9.38 12.80
C ILE A 133 -3.22 -9.16 12.04
N GLN A 134 -2.76 -7.91 11.88
CA GLN A 134 -1.44 -7.60 11.32
C GLN A 134 -0.32 -8.23 12.16
N GLY A 135 -0.57 -8.28 13.47
CA GLY A 135 0.11 -9.07 14.49
C GLY A 135 0.59 -10.45 14.03
N GLN A 136 -0.43 -11.24 13.69
CA GLN A 136 -0.33 -12.67 13.41
C GLN A 136 0.27 -12.93 12.03
N HIS A 137 -0.01 -12.04 11.07
CA HIS A 137 0.49 -12.12 9.70
C HIS A 137 1.98 -11.85 9.58
N ALA A 138 2.47 -10.77 10.21
CA ALA A 138 3.90 -10.50 10.19
C ALA A 138 4.69 -11.60 10.94
N LEU A 139 4.11 -12.19 11.99
CA LEU A 139 4.69 -13.39 12.62
C LEU A 139 4.72 -14.58 11.64
N LEU A 140 3.59 -14.87 10.97
CA LEU A 140 3.49 -15.93 9.95
C LEU A 140 4.57 -15.77 8.87
N HIS A 141 4.67 -14.58 8.28
CA HIS A 141 5.64 -14.26 7.24
C HIS A 141 7.07 -14.48 7.70
N GLY A 142 7.43 -13.92 8.85
CA GLY A 142 8.77 -14.05 9.42
C GLY A 142 9.13 -15.49 9.77
N LEU A 143 8.19 -16.28 10.30
CA LEU A 143 8.41 -17.68 10.64
C LEU A 143 8.51 -18.59 9.40
N VAL A 144 7.75 -18.33 8.34
CA VAL A 144 7.90 -19.02 7.05
C VAL A 144 9.29 -18.74 6.47
N ARG A 145 9.77 -17.50 6.52
CA ARG A 145 11.14 -17.17 6.10
C ARG A 145 12.20 -17.91 6.92
N GLN A 146 12.02 -18.00 8.23
CA GLN A 146 12.91 -18.76 9.11
C GLN A 146 12.92 -20.25 8.76
N TYR A 147 11.74 -20.84 8.53
CA TYR A 147 11.59 -22.22 8.06
C TYR A 147 12.38 -22.45 6.76
N LEU A 148 12.17 -21.58 5.76
CA LEU A 148 12.82 -21.69 4.46
C LEU A 148 14.34 -21.52 4.57
N LYS A 149 14.84 -20.56 5.34
CA LYS A 149 16.30 -20.37 5.58
C LYS A 149 16.95 -21.60 6.22
N ARG A 150 16.21 -22.36 7.01
CA ARG A 150 16.70 -23.61 7.62
C ARG A 150 16.70 -24.77 6.64
N ARG A 151 15.70 -24.84 5.77
CA ARG A 151 15.58 -25.90 4.75
C ARG A 151 16.50 -25.66 3.55
N PHE A 152 16.64 -24.41 3.15
CA PHE A 152 17.36 -23.96 1.98
C PHE A 152 18.15 -22.67 2.29
N PRO A 153 19.25 -22.73 3.05
CA PRO A 153 19.98 -21.53 3.50
C PRO A 153 20.51 -20.62 2.39
N ARG A 154 20.52 -21.07 1.14
CA ARG A 154 21.05 -20.33 0.00
C ARG A 154 19.99 -19.86 -1.00
N LEU A 155 18.70 -19.87 -0.66
CA LEU A 155 17.73 -19.23 -1.56
C LEU A 155 17.95 -17.72 -1.60
N PRO A 156 17.66 -17.08 -2.75
CA PRO A 156 17.70 -15.63 -2.85
C PRO A 156 16.55 -14.99 -2.06
N LEU A 157 16.76 -13.75 -1.63
CA LEU A 157 15.83 -13.03 -0.77
C LEU A 157 14.44 -12.91 -1.38
N TRP A 158 14.33 -12.53 -2.66
CA TRP A 158 13.05 -12.43 -3.36
C TRP A 158 12.22 -13.72 -3.30
N LEU A 159 12.87 -14.89 -3.32
CA LEU A 159 12.18 -16.17 -3.26
C LEU A 159 11.71 -16.52 -1.85
N TYR A 160 12.46 -16.12 -0.81
CA TYR A 160 11.97 -16.21 0.56
C TYR A 160 10.75 -15.33 0.78
N GLU A 161 10.76 -14.10 0.27
CA GLU A 161 9.64 -13.16 0.40
C GLU A 161 8.42 -13.66 -0.37
N GLY A 162 8.58 -14.07 -1.64
CA GLY A 162 7.49 -14.57 -2.47
C GLY A 162 6.76 -15.77 -1.86
N ILE A 163 7.48 -16.75 -1.32
CA ILE A 163 6.87 -17.92 -0.65
C ILE A 163 6.15 -17.50 0.65
N ALA A 164 6.73 -16.57 1.41
CA ALA A 164 6.12 -16.07 2.65
C ALA A 164 4.83 -15.29 2.36
N CYS A 165 4.80 -14.46 1.31
CA CYS A 165 3.59 -13.81 0.83
C CYS A 165 2.51 -14.83 0.41
N VAL A 166 2.86 -15.95 -0.23
CA VAL A 166 1.87 -17.01 -0.54
C VAL A 166 1.27 -17.62 0.71
N ALA A 167 2.07 -17.79 1.77
CA ALA A 167 1.57 -18.30 3.04
C ALA A 167 0.58 -17.31 3.70
N GLU A 168 0.85 -16.01 3.63
CA GLU A 168 -0.12 -14.99 4.07
C GLU A 168 -1.41 -15.05 3.24
N PHE A 169 -1.28 -15.05 1.91
CA PHE A 169 -2.41 -15.09 0.98
C PHE A 169 -3.33 -16.30 1.24
N ARG A 170 -2.76 -17.48 1.46
CA ARG A 170 -3.53 -18.69 1.78
C ARG A 170 -4.20 -18.64 3.14
N ALA A 171 -3.66 -17.86 4.07
CA ALA A 171 -4.18 -17.78 5.43
C ALA A 171 -5.39 -16.84 5.55
N ASP A 172 -5.44 -15.77 4.75
CA ASP A 172 -6.44 -14.70 4.92
C ASP A 172 -7.07 -14.20 3.61
N GLY A 173 -6.68 -14.79 2.47
CA GLY A 173 -7.12 -14.36 1.15
C GLY A 173 -6.36 -13.16 0.59
N ASP A 174 -5.39 -12.59 1.32
CA ASP A 174 -4.47 -11.57 0.79
C ASP A 174 -3.14 -11.48 1.56
N VAL A 175 -2.20 -10.70 1.01
CA VAL A 175 -0.90 -10.38 1.60
C VAL A 175 -0.99 -9.04 2.31
N ARG A 176 -0.79 -9.03 3.64
CA ARG A 176 -0.93 -7.84 4.48
C ARG A 176 0.44 -7.23 4.73
N ASN A 177 0.88 -6.41 3.78
CA ASN A 177 2.22 -5.82 3.73
C ASN A 177 2.65 -5.13 5.05
N PRO A 178 3.60 -5.69 5.83
CA PRO A 178 4.16 -5.00 6.99
C PRO A 178 5.46 -4.24 6.67
N TRP A 179 5.92 -4.23 5.40
CA TRP A 179 7.29 -3.84 5.05
C TRP A 179 7.44 -2.46 4.38
N SER A 180 6.36 -1.73 4.06
CA SER A 180 6.50 -0.36 3.50
C SER A 180 6.91 0.63 4.61
N ARG A 181 8.23 0.76 4.80
CA ARG A 181 8.85 1.68 5.77
C ARG A 181 8.76 3.16 5.37
N THR A 182 8.03 3.49 4.31
CA THR A 182 7.87 4.85 3.80
C THR A 182 6.53 4.92 3.07
N THR A 183 5.62 5.75 3.58
CA THR A 183 4.29 6.12 3.04
C THR A 183 3.14 5.12 3.27
N LEU A 184 2.14 5.60 4.04
CA LEU A 184 0.72 5.21 4.03
C LEU A 184 0.41 3.74 3.70
N ILE A 185 0.19 2.91 4.72
CA ILE A 185 -0.62 1.70 4.59
C ILE A 185 -1.97 2.00 5.25
N HIS A 186 -3.04 1.98 4.46
CA HIS A 186 -4.39 1.93 5.01
C HIS A 186 -4.68 0.52 5.54
N PRO A 187 -5.44 0.36 6.64
CA PRO A 187 -5.97 -0.94 7.06
C PRO A 187 -6.87 -1.60 6.00
N ASP A 188 -7.39 -0.80 5.06
CA ASP A 188 -8.18 -1.25 3.89
C ASP A 188 -7.31 -1.61 2.65
N ASP A 189 -5.98 -1.46 2.71
CA ASP A 189 -5.06 -1.86 1.62
C ASP A 189 -4.80 -3.38 1.64
N VAL A 190 -5.87 -4.13 1.41
CA VAL A 190 -5.81 -5.51 0.95
C VAL A 190 -5.37 -5.37 -0.52
N ALA A 191 -4.07 -5.62 -0.75
CA ALA A 191 -3.37 -5.33 -2.00
C ALA A 191 -3.71 -6.28 -3.18
N ASN A 192 -4.72 -7.14 -3.03
CA ASN A 192 -5.27 -8.08 -4.01
C ASN A 192 -4.16 -8.77 -4.81
N TRP A 193 -3.28 -9.47 -4.10
CA TRP A 193 -2.06 -10.04 -4.69
C TRP A 193 -2.33 -11.16 -5.69
N ALA A 194 -3.49 -11.82 -5.64
CA ALA A 194 -3.93 -12.76 -6.67
C ALA A 194 -4.90 -12.16 -7.70
N GLY A 195 -4.96 -10.83 -7.78
CA GLY A 195 -5.88 -10.10 -8.67
C GLY A 195 -5.18 -9.24 -9.72
N ILE A 196 -5.94 -8.27 -10.23
CA ILE A 196 -5.57 -7.40 -11.36
C ILE A 196 -4.15 -6.82 -11.26
N PRO A 197 -3.67 -6.31 -10.10
CA PRO A 197 -2.32 -5.76 -10.00
C PRO A 197 -1.20 -6.76 -10.29
N THR A 198 -1.43 -8.05 -10.06
CA THR A 198 -0.48 -9.11 -10.36
C THR A 198 -0.65 -9.62 -11.79
N PHE A 199 -1.89 -9.72 -12.30
CA PHE A 199 -2.17 -10.03 -13.71
C PHE A 199 -1.46 -9.04 -14.64
N ASP A 200 -1.59 -7.73 -14.35
CA ASP A 200 -0.96 -6.63 -15.10
C ASP A 200 0.56 -6.78 -15.21
N ILE A 201 1.21 -7.51 -14.29
CA ILE A 201 2.66 -7.71 -14.28
C ILE A 201 3.02 -8.99 -15.03
N VAL A 202 2.37 -10.10 -14.68
CA VAL A 202 2.79 -11.43 -15.15
C VAL A 202 2.22 -11.80 -16.52
N LEU A 203 1.19 -11.09 -16.96
CA LEU A 203 0.61 -11.19 -18.31
C LEU A 203 1.13 -10.10 -19.26
N ASP A 204 1.97 -9.18 -18.77
CA ASP A 204 2.63 -8.21 -19.63
C ASP A 204 3.67 -8.91 -20.52
N HIS A 205 3.51 -8.76 -21.83
CA HIS A 205 4.44 -9.25 -22.84
C HIS A 205 5.88 -8.73 -22.69
N GLU A 206 6.09 -7.59 -22.01
CA GLU A 206 7.42 -7.06 -21.72
C GLU A 206 8.04 -7.65 -20.45
N PHE A 207 7.27 -8.34 -19.59
CA PHE A 207 7.80 -8.92 -18.36
C PHE A 207 8.72 -10.11 -18.66
N GLN A 208 9.97 -10.00 -18.19
CA GLN A 208 10.97 -11.05 -18.30
C GLN A 208 11.34 -11.56 -16.91
N PHE A 209 11.26 -12.88 -16.69
CA PHE A 209 11.68 -13.51 -15.43
C PHE A 209 13.15 -13.24 -15.08
N SER A 210 14.00 -12.93 -16.05
CA SER A 210 15.37 -12.51 -15.79
C SER A 210 15.46 -11.30 -14.86
N SER A 211 14.49 -10.39 -14.92
CA SER A 211 14.42 -9.20 -14.06
C SER A 211 14.20 -9.58 -12.58
N LEU A 212 13.45 -10.65 -12.34
CA LEU A 212 13.24 -11.20 -11.00
C LEU A 212 14.53 -11.82 -10.43
N TYR A 213 15.33 -12.46 -11.28
CA TYR A 213 16.54 -13.16 -10.83
C TYR A 213 17.68 -12.23 -10.42
N SER A 214 17.73 -11.02 -11.00
CA SER A 214 18.65 -9.96 -10.62
C SER A 214 18.20 -9.15 -9.40
N TYR A 215 17.02 -9.42 -8.85
CA TYR A 215 16.41 -8.60 -7.83
C TYR A 215 17.03 -8.81 -6.45
N SER A 216 17.68 -7.77 -5.91
CA SER A 216 18.34 -7.78 -4.60
C SER A 216 17.43 -7.41 -3.42
N THR A 217 16.15 -7.13 -3.67
CA THR A 217 15.16 -6.59 -2.69
C THR A 217 15.51 -5.24 -2.05
N LYS A 218 16.63 -4.63 -2.45
CA LYS A 218 17.06 -3.31 -2.00
C LYS A 218 17.54 -2.49 -3.21
N PRO A 219 16.80 -1.43 -3.62
CA PRO A 219 15.55 -0.94 -3.01
C PRO A 219 14.36 -1.90 -3.21
N PHE A 220 13.31 -1.70 -2.40
CA PHE A 220 12.02 -2.40 -2.54
C PHE A 220 11.42 -2.09 -3.92
N ASP A 221 10.89 -3.11 -4.58
CA ASP A 221 10.26 -3.06 -5.89
C ASP A 221 9.03 -3.97 -5.82
N ASP A 222 7.87 -3.33 -5.65
CA ASP A 222 6.60 -4.05 -5.51
C ASP A 222 6.40 -5.01 -6.70
N ALA A 223 6.90 -4.76 -7.92
CA ALA A 223 6.58 -5.58 -9.12
C ALA A 223 7.36 -6.86 -9.13
N LEU A 224 8.62 -6.75 -8.73
CA LEU A 224 9.46 -7.91 -8.55
C LEU A 224 9.00 -8.72 -7.34
N ASP A 225 8.48 -8.09 -6.28
CA ASP A 225 7.86 -8.83 -5.17
C ASP A 225 6.52 -9.49 -5.56
N ARG A 226 5.66 -8.83 -6.33
CA ARG A 226 4.44 -9.45 -6.87
C ARG A 226 4.73 -10.54 -7.88
N ALA A 227 5.77 -10.38 -8.69
CA ALA A 227 6.23 -11.43 -9.58
C ALA A 227 6.84 -12.61 -8.80
N ALA A 228 7.56 -12.35 -7.70
CA ALA A 228 8.05 -13.38 -6.79
C ALA A 228 6.90 -14.15 -6.16
N PHE A 229 5.89 -13.45 -5.66
CA PHE A 229 4.64 -14.03 -5.17
C PHE A 229 3.96 -14.86 -6.26
N ALA A 230 3.81 -14.31 -7.46
CA ALA A 230 3.08 -14.96 -8.53
C ALA A 230 3.74 -16.25 -9.00
N LEU A 231 5.08 -16.23 -9.11
CA LEU A 231 5.88 -17.41 -9.40
C LEU A 231 5.72 -18.46 -8.29
N ALA A 232 5.89 -18.05 -7.03
CA ALA A 232 5.76 -18.95 -5.89
C ALA A 232 4.35 -19.54 -5.80
N TYR A 233 3.31 -18.74 -6.08
CA TYR A 233 1.92 -19.16 -6.00
C TYR A 233 1.60 -20.19 -7.07
N TYR A 234 1.89 -19.88 -8.33
CA TYR A 234 1.76 -20.84 -9.43
C TYR A 234 2.53 -22.14 -9.13
N ALA A 235 3.78 -22.02 -8.68
CA ALA A 235 4.65 -23.15 -8.48
C ALA A 235 4.19 -24.05 -7.33
N LEU A 236 3.67 -23.46 -6.24
CA LEU A 236 3.10 -24.21 -5.11
C LEU A 236 1.76 -24.87 -5.45
N GLU A 237 0.91 -24.23 -6.25
CA GLU A 237 -0.42 -24.77 -6.61
C GLU A 237 -0.36 -25.79 -7.75
N SER A 238 0.45 -25.53 -8.77
CA SER A 238 0.40 -26.26 -10.04
C SER A 238 1.56 -27.23 -10.25
N ALA A 239 2.71 -26.95 -9.64
CA ALA A 239 3.93 -27.70 -9.90
C ALA A 239 4.84 -27.86 -8.66
N PRO A 240 4.31 -28.31 -7.50
CA PRO A 240 5.04 -28.29 -6.23
C PRO A 240 6.34 -29.11 -6.24
N ASN A 241 6.35 -30.27 -6.91
CA ASN A 241 7.55 -31.10 -7.02
C ASN A 241 8.66 -30.41 -7.84
N ALA A 242 8.29 -29.80 -8.98
CA ALA A 242 9.22 -29.02 -9.79
C ALA A 242 9.74 -27.81 -9.01
N PHE A 243 8.89 -27.17 -8.20
CA PHE A 243 9.31 -26.06 -7.37
C PHE A 243 10.30 -26.48 -6.28
N ALA A 244 10.08 -27.63 -5.65
CA ALA A 244 11.02 -28.20 -4.69
C ALA A 244 12.38 -28.52 -5.35
N ASP A 245 12.37 -29.09 -6.56
CA ASP A 245 13.58 -29.36 -7.34
C ASP A 245 14.32 -28.07 -7.70
N PHE A 246 13.60 -27.02 -8.11
CA PHE A 246 14.16 -25.70 -8.38
C PHE A 246 14.86 -25.11 -7.15
N CYS A 247 14.20 -25.12 -5.98
CA CYS A 247 14.79 -24.68 -4.71
C CYS A 247 16.00 -25.54 -4.30
N ASN A 248 15.97 -26.84 -4.53
CA ASN A 248 17.10 -27.74 -4.25
C ASN A 248 18.30 -27.44 -5.17
N LEU A 249 18.08 -27.17 -6.47
CA LEU A 249 19.14 -26.80 -7.42
C LEU A 249 19.83 -25.50 -7.00
N ILE A 250 19.06 -24.48 -6.64
CA ILE A 250 19.59 -23.22 -6.11
C ILE A 250 20.43 -23.51 -4.86
N ASN A 251 19.88 -24.26 -3.91
CA ASN A 251 20.53 -24.52 -2.63
C ASN A 251 21.80 -25.37 -2.73
N ALA A 252 21.87 -26.28 -3.70
CA ALA A 252 23.04 -27.11 -3.97
C ALA A 252 24.20 -26.32 -4.58
N THR A 253 23.96 -25.12 -5.10
CA THR A 253 24.97 -24.31 -5.77
C THR A 253 25.95 -23.69 -4.75
N PRO A 254 27.26 -23.94 -4.87
CA PRO A 254 28.25 -23.39 -3.95
C PRO A 254 28.56 -21.94 -4.31
N PHE A 255 27.84 -20.98 -3.74
CA PHE A 255 28.19 -19.57 -3.85
C PHE A 255 29.39 -19.23 -2.94
N ARG A 256 30.36 -18.46 -3.46
CA ARG A 256 31.43 -17.87 -2.62
C ARG A 256 30.89 -16.59 -1.99
N ALA A 257 30.69 -16.59 -0.68
CA ALA A 257 30.41 -15.37 0.06
C ALA A 257 31.60 -14.40 -0.04
N ARG A 258 31.38 -13.17 -0.54
CA ARG A 258 32.20 -12.02 -0.18
C ARG A 258 31.44 -11.23 0.88
N VAL A 259 32.19 -10.62 1.79
CA VAL A 259 31.85 -10.25 3.17
C VAL A 259 30.77 -9.14 3.31
N ASP A 260 30.13 -8.72 2.22
CA ASP A 260 29.51 -7.39 2.15
C ASP A 260 28.22 -7.33 1.31
N GLN A 261 27.95 -8.32 0.45
CA GLN A 261 26.78 -8.36 -0.44
C GLN A 261 26.36 -9.82 -0.66
N GLU A 262 25.09 -10.14 -0.41
CA GLU A 262 24.47 -11.42 -0.80
C GLU A 262 24.51 -11.52 -2.34
N PHE A 263 25.53 -12.19 -2.88
CA PHE A 263 25.71 -12.31 -4.33
C PHE A 263 24.75 -13.37 -4.90
N LEU A 264 23.81 -12.92 -5.73
CA LEU A 264 22.89 -13.73 -6.52
C LEU A 264 23.65 -14.34 -7.72
N PRO A 265 23.41 -15.60 -8.13
CA PRO A 265 23.88 -16.09 -9.42
C PRO A 265 23.40 -15.18 -10.57
N GLU A 266 24.14 -15.17 -11.69
CA GLU A 266 23.68 -14.49 -12.90
C GLU A 266 22.27 -14.99 -13.30
N ALA A 267 21.43 -14.10 -13.85
CA ALA A 267 20.06 -14.44 -14.23
C ALA A 267 19.97 -15.67 -15.16
N SER A 268 20.99 -15.87 -16.01
CA SER A 268 21.15 -17.06 -16.87
C SER A 268 21.20 -18.37 -16.09
N VAL A 269 21.85 -18.40 -14.92
CA VAL A 269 21.96 -19.59 -14.08
C VAL A 269 20.60 -19.95 -13.45
N PHE A 270 19.83 -18.94 -13.05
CA PHE A 270 18.46 -19.16 -12.57
C PHE A 270 17.52 -19.63 -13.68
N GLN A 271 17.64 -19.08 -14.89
CA GLN A 271 16.92 -19.57 -16.06
C GLN A 271 17.24 -21.03 -16.35
N ASP A 272 18.53 -21.41 -16.28
CA ASP A 272 18.95 -22.80 -16.44
C ASP A 272 18.36 -23.73 -15.36
N TYR A 273 18.28 -23.28 -14.11
CA TYR A 273 17.66 -24.05 -13.03
C TYR A 273 16.16 -24.19 -13.22
N LEU A 274 15.51 -23.13 -13.67
CA LEU A 274 14.08 -23.16 -13.95
C LEU A 274 13.79 -24.13 -15.11
N ALA A 275 14.59 -24.08 -16.19
CA ALA A 275 14.48 -25.00 -17.32
C ALA A 275 14.81 -26.46 -16.98
N LYS A 276 15.63 -26.71 -15.94
CA LYS A 276 15.93 -28.06 -15.45
C LYS A 276 14.83 -28.62 -14.56
N ALA A 277 14.24 -27.77 -13.73
CA ALA A 277 13.26 -28.17 -12.74
C ALA A 277 11.83 -28.23 -13.30
N PHE A 278 11.47 -27.25 -14.13
CA PHE A 278 10.16 -27.17 -14.78
C PHE A 278 10.23 -27.70 -16.22
N LYS A 279 9.05 -27.95 -16.80
CA LYS A 279 8.95 -28.39 -18.19
C LYS A 279 9.39 -27.28 -19.15
N PRO A 280 9.81 -27.60 -20.39
CA PRO A 280 10.13 -26.59 -21.40
C PRO A 280 8.98 -25.61 -21.68
N THR A 281 7.73 -26.05 -21.46
CA THR A 281 6.50 -25.26 -21.59
C THR A 281 6.21 -24.36 -20.38
N PHE A 282 7.10 -24.29 -19.39
CA PHE A 282 6.85 -23.55 -18.13
C PHE A 282 6.29 -22.15 -18.35
N GLN A 283 6.91 -21.37 -19.25
CA GLN A 283 6.50 -19.98 -19.47
C GLN A 283 5.05 -19.92 -19.98
N GLU A 284 4.72 -20.78 -20.94
CA GLU A 284 3.38 -20.89 -21.50
C GLU A 284 2.38 -21.39 -20.45
N ASP A 285 2.74 -22.44 -19.70
CA ASP A 285 1.91 -23.02 -18.64
C ASP A 285 1.64 -22.00 -17.52
N PHE A 286 2.65 -21.20 -17.15
CA PHE A 286 2.55 -20.13 -16.16
C PHE A 286 1.62 -19.02 -16.64
N THR A 287 1.82 -18.50 -17.85
CA THR A 287 0.96 -17.45 -18.44
C THR A 287 -0.48 -17.93 -18.57
N LEU A 288 -0.71 -19.12 -19.13
CA LEU A 288 -2.06 -19.70 -19.29
C LEU A 288 -2.77 -19.90 -17.95
N TRP A 289 -2.03 -20.27 -16.91
CA TRP A 289 -2.57 -20.44 -15.56
C TRP A 289 -3.05 -19.10 -14.99
N TRP A 290 -2.26 -18.04 -15.14
CA TRP A 290 -2.63 -16.69 -14.70
C TRP A 290 -3.76 -16.09 -15.52
N GLU A 291 -3.79 -16.29 -16.85
CA GLU A 291 -4.95 -15.92 -17.67
C GLU A 291 -6.23 -16.66 -17.23
N SER A 292 -6.11 -17.92 -16.82
CA SER A 292 -7.27 -18.67 -16.31
C SER A 292 -7.74 -18.10 -14.98
N HIS A 293 -6.85 -17.66 -14.10
CA HIS A 293 -7.20 -17.00 -12.84
C HIS A 293 -7.86 -15.65 -13.09
N GLU A 294 -7.35 -14.87 -14.04
CA GLU A 294 -7.97 -13.62 -14.48
C GLU A 294 -9.39 -13.87 -15.02
N ARG A 295 -9.57 -14.82 -15.94
CA ARG A 295 -10.89 -15.19 -16.47
C ARG A 295 -11.85 -15.67 -15.38
N ASN A 296 -11.36 -16.46 -14.43
CA ASN A 296 -12.18 -16.95 -13.31
C ASN A 296 -12.59 -15.81 -12.39
N ALA A 297 -11.69 -14.86 -12.10
CA ALA A 297 -12.01 -13.66 -11.34
C ALA A 297 -13.06 -12.80 -12.07
N GLN A 298 -12.90 -12.60 -13.38
CA GLN A 298 -13.86 -11.89 -14.23
C GLN A 298 -15.23 -12.61 -14.31
N ASN A 299 -15.25 -13.94 -14.37
CA ASN A 299 -16.48 -14.75 -14.42
C ASN A 299 -17.21 -14.79 -13.07
N ALA A 300 -16.48 -14.93 -11.97
CA ALA A 300 -17.04 -14.84 -10.61
C ALA A 300 -17.68 -13.47 -10.39
N HIS A 301 -17.02 -12.41 -10.86
CA HIS A 301 -17.55 -11.05 -10.87
C HIS A 301 -18.81 -10.93 -11.75
N ALA A 302 -18.81 -11.46 -12.97
CA ALA A 302 -19.98 -11.43 -13.86
C ALA A 302 -21.18 -12.22 -13.28
N ALA A 303 -20.93 -13.35 -12.62
CA ALA A 303 -21.96 -14.15 -11.94
C ALA A 303 -22.52 -13.43 -10.71
N PHE A 304 -21.66 -12.75 -9.94
CA PHE A 304 -22.06 -11.89 -8.83
C PHE A 304 -22.94 -10.73 -9.31
N VAL A 305 -22.52 -9.97 -10.32
CA VAL A 305 -23.29 -8.87 -10.94
C VAL A 305 -24.63 -9.36 -11.53
N ALA A 306 -24.67 -10.57 -12.07
CA ALA A 306 -25.91 -11.19 -12.55
C ALA A 306 -26.85 -11.59 -11.41
N SER A 307 -26.32 -11.98 -10.26
CA SER A 307 -27.09 -12.28 -9.05
C SER A 307 -27.60 -11.02 -8.33
N GLU A 308 -26.83 -9.93 -8.34
CA GLU A 308 -27.24 -8.62 -7.78
C GLU A 308 -28.41 -8.02 -8.58
N LYS A 309 -28.37 -8.06 -9.92
CA LYS A 309 -29.48 -7.59 -10.76
C LYS A 309 -30.83 -8.28 -10.49
N ALA A 310 -30.83 -9.47 -9.89
CA ALA A 310 -32.05 -10.21 -9.57
C ALA A 310 -32.66 -9.85 -8.20
N ALA A 311 -31.89 -9.24 -7.29
CA ALA A 311 -32.29 -8.94 -5.91
C ALA A 311 -32.68 -7.45 -5.66
N ASP A 312 -32.53 -6.58 -6.67
CA ASP A 312 -32.20 -5.16 -6.47
C ASP A 312 -33.33 -4.13 -6.58
N LEU A 313 -34.52 -4.36 -5.99
CA LEU A 313 -35.47 -3.24 -5.81
C LEU A 313 -35.97 -3.00 -4.38
N VAL A 314 -35.71 -3.91 -3.42
CA VAL A 314 -36.26 -3.77 -2.06
C VAL A 314 -35.19 -3.75 -0.96
N ASP A 315 -34.14 -4.58 -1.03
CA ASP A 315 -33.17 -4.72 0.08
C ASP A 315 -32.03 -3.68 0.11
N LEU A 316 -31.70 -3.05 -1.03
CA LEU A 316 -30.59 -2.08 -1.13
C LEU A 316 -30.73 -0.84 -0.25
N LYS A 317 -31.96 -0.42 0.08
CA LYS A 317 -32.19 0.72 0.99
C LYS A 317 -31.92 0.36 2.45
N GLU A 318 -32.19 -0.88 2.86
CA GLU A 318 -31.94 -1.34 4.22
C GLU A 318 -30.47 -1.72 4.45
N ALA A 319 -29.80 -2.28 3.45
CA ALA A 319 -28.38 -2.60 3.53
C ALA A 319 -27.49 -1.34 3.60
N ARG A 320 -27.81 -0.29 2.82
CA ARG A 320 -27.12 1.02 2.91
C ARG A 320 -27.30 1.70 4.28
N ALA A 321 -28.45 1.52 4.94
CA ALA A 321 -28.66 2.01 6.29
C ALA A 321 -27.81 1.23 7.31
N LYS A 322 -27.71 -0.10 7.17
CA LYS A 322 -26.92 -0.96 8.08
C LYS A 322 -25.41 -0.84 7.91
N HIS A 323 -24.88 -0.63 6.69
CA HIS A 323 -23.44 -0.47 6.46
C HIS A 323 -22.91 0.90 6.92
N ALA A 324 -23.74 1.95 6.90
CA ALA A 324 -23.40 3.25 7.48
C ALA A 324 -23.23 3.18 9.01
N ASP A 325 -23.92 2.24 9.67
CA ASP A 325 -23.88 2.03 11.12
C ASP A 325 -22.67 1.16 11.58
N ALA A 326 -21.93 0.54 10.65
CA ALA A 326 -20.84 -0.40 10.96
C ALA A 326 -19.41 0.12 10.68
N GLN A 327 -19.25 1.31 10.07
CA GLN A 327 -17.94 1.94 9.89
C GLN A 327 -17.47 2.58 11.21
N PRO A 328 -16.17 2.52 11.57
CA PRO A 328 -15.64 3.30 12.67
C PRO A 328 -15.95 4.78 12.42
N VAL A 329 -16.68 5.41 13.34
CA VAL A 329 -17.03 6.82 13.26
C VAL A 329 -15.75 7.62 13.48
N PHE A 330 -15.10 8.02 12.39
CA PHE A 330 -13.93 8.90 12.47
C PHE A 330 -14.35 10.25 13.02
N PRO A 331 -13.61 10.82 13.99
CA PRO A 331 -13.97 12.14 14.50
C PRO A 331 -13.80 13.17 13.38
N ASP A 332 -14.77 14.08 13.27
CA ASP A 332 -14.75 15.14 12.26
C ASP A 332 -13.45 15.96 12.39
N PRO A 333 -12.60 16.00 11.35
CA PRO A 333 -11.32 16.71 11.42
C PRO A 333 -11.50 18.19 11.71
N LEU A 334 -12.64 18.79 11.36
CA LEU A 334 -12.93 20.20 11.64
C LEU A 334 -12.98 20.50 13.14
N VAL A 335 -13.40 19.56 13.98
CA VAL A 335 -13.45 19.75 15.44
C VAL A 335 -12.05 20.00 15.99
N GLY A 336 -11.09 19.17 15.61
CA GLY A 336 -9.72 19.31 16.10
C GLY A 336 -8.95 20.44 15.43
N ILE A 337 -9.16 20.69 14.13
CA ILE A 337 -8.57 21.87 13.45
C ILE A 337 -9.07 23.16 14.11
N ARG A 338 -10.37 23.27 14.41
CA ARG A 338 -10.93 24.44 15.11
C ARG A 338 -10.45 24.53 16.56
N ALA A 339 -10.21 23.41 17.24
CA ALA A 339 -9.59 23.40 18.57
C ALA A 339 -8.13 23.91 18.53
N LEU A 340 -7.36 23.52 17.50
CA LEU A 340 -6.00 24.04 17.28
C LEU A 340 -6.00 25.55 16.98
N LYS A 341 -6.97 26.03 16.19
CA LYS A 341 -7.22 27.46 15.96
C LYS A 341 -7.59 28.21 17.25
N ALA A 342 -8.42 27.62 18.11
CA ALA A 342 -8.88 28.25 19.35
C ALA A 342 -7.80 28.42 20.43
N LYS A 343 -6.61 27.79 20.28
CA LYS A 343 -5.49 27.99 21.20
C LYS A 343 -5.07 29.47 21.22
N LYS A 344 -4.86 30.03 22.41
CA LYS A 344 -4.61 31.47 22.69
C LYS A 344 -3.47 32.13 21.87
N LYS A 345 -2.63 31.36 21.20
CA LYS A 345 -1.49 31.83 20.39
C LYS A 345 -1.47 31.26 18.97
N SER A 346 -2.56 30.63 18.51
CA SER A 346 -2.59 30.03 17.18
C SER A 346 -2.63 31.11 16.10
N PRO A 347 -1.73 31.09 15.10
CA PRO A 347 -1.75 32.02 13.98
C PRO A 347 -2.77 31.63 12.90
N LEU A 348 -3.51 30.53 13.10
CA LEU A 348 -4.37 29.92 12.11
C LEU A 348 -5.71 30.66 11.98
N ILE A 349 -6.02 31.14 10.77
CA ILE A 349 -7.28 31.81 10.41
C ILE A 349 -8.09 30.89 9.49
N GLU A 350 -9.42 30.95 9.59
CA GLU A 350 -10.34 30.16 8.76
C GLU A 350 -10.97 31.07 7.71
N TYR A 351 -10.81 30.69 6.45
CA TYR A 351 -11.37 31.33 5.27
C TYR A 351 -12.35 30.35 4.62
N LYS A 352 -13.47 30.87 4.14
CA LYS A 352 -14.55 30.08 3.53
C LYS A 352 -15.09 30.79 2.30
N ASN A 353 -15.44 30.02 1.28
CA ASN A 353 -16.16 30.55 0.13
C ASN A 353 -17.63 30.82 0.46
N ILE A 354 -18.34 31.51 -0.43
CA ILE A 354 -19.75 31.92 -0.23
C ILE A 354 -20.67 30.71 0.03
N SER A 355 -20.43 29.59 -0.64
CA SER A 355 -21.21 28.36 -0.48
C SER A 355 -20.77 27.48 0.70
N GLU A 356 -19.73 27.89 1.43
CA GLU A 356 -19.07 27.12 2.50
C GLU A 356 -18.67 25.69 2.09
N SER A 357 -18.50 25.44 0.78
CA SER A 357 -18.06 24.15 0.24
C SER A 357 -16.54 23.97 0.24
N ILE A 358 -15.80 25.04 0.52
CA ILE A 358 -14.34 25.09 0.66
C ILE A 358 -14.02 25.73 2.01
N LEU A 359 -13.21 25.04 2.81
CA LEU A 359 -12.68 25.55 4.07
C LEU A 359 -11.16 25.57 3.98
N LEU A 360 -10.59 26.77 3.95
CA LEU A 360 -9.14 26.99 3.99
C LEU A 360 -8.75 27.46 5.39
N PHE A 361 -7.81 26.77 6.03
CA PHE A 361 -7.18 27.25 7.25
C PHE A 361 -5.75 27.68 6.95
N SER A 362 -5.40 28.92 7.23
CA SER A 362 -4.12 29.48 6.82
C SER A 362 -3.52 30.40 7.87
N ASP A 363 -2.19 30.39 7.97
CA ASP A 363 -1.41 31.35 8.76
C ASP A 363 -0.59 32.31 7.87
N PHE A 364 -0.84 32.30 6.56
CA PHE A 364 -0.32 33.29 5.60
C PHE A 364 -0.92 34.68 5.83
N SER A 365 -0.41 35.69 5.11
CA SER A 365 -1.08 37.00 5.11
C SER A 365 -2.50 36.89 4.53
N ASP A 366 -3.41 37.77 4.94
CA ASP A 366 -4.79 37.76 4.43
C ASP A 366 -4.85 37.80 2.89
N THR A 367 -4.03 38.66 2.27
CA THR A 367 -3.93 38.75 0.81
C THR A 367 -3.48 37.45 0.14
N GLU A 368 -2.58 36.68 0.76
CA GLU A 368 -2.13 35.39 0.23
C GLU A 368 -3.19 34.30 0.44
N SER A 369 -3.81 34.28 1.61
CA SER A 369 -4.89 33.35 1.94
C SER A 369 -6.11 33.55 1.04
N GLU A 370 -6.49 34.79 0.75
CA GLU A 370 -7.56 35.11 -0.22
C GLU A 370 -7.23 34.62 -1.63
N LYS A 371 -5.97 34.78 -2.08
CA LYS A 371 -5.53 34.24 -3.38
C LYS A 371 -5.63 32.72 -3.43
N LEU A 372 -5.25 32.03 -2.34
CA LEU A 372 -5.38 30.58 -2.24
C LEU A 372 -6.85 30.14 -2.25
N LEU A 373 -7.72 30.85 -1.53
CA LEU A 373 -9.15 30.56 -1.54
C LEU A 373 -9.75 30.70 -2.95
N VAL A 374 -9.42 31.78 -3.67
CA VAL A 374 -9.85 31.99 -5.06
C VAL A 374 -9.35 30.87 -5.98
N ALA A 375 -8.09 30.43 -5.81
CA ALA A 375 -7.55 29.31 -6.59
C ALA A 375 -8.30 27.99 -6.32
N LEU A 376 -8.66 27.72 -5.06
CA LEU A 376 -9.47 26.55 -4.68
C LEU A 376 -10.90 26.64 -5.27
N GLU A 377 -11.51 27.82 -5.27
CA GLU A 377 -12.82 28.04 -5.90
C GLU A 377 -12.78 27.78 -7.40
N GLN A 378 -11.75 28.26 -8.10
CA GLN A 378 -11.55 28.01 -9.52
C GLN A 378 -11.26 26.53 -9.81
N ALA A 379 -10.45 25.86 -8.98
CA ALA A 379 -10.23 24.43 -9.06
C ALA A 379 -11.55 23.65 -8.90
N GLN A 380 -12.37 24.02 -7.91
CA GLN A 380 -13.69 23.41 -7.70
C GLN A 380 -14.59 23.61 -8.92
N MET A 381 -14.58 24.80 -9.54
CA MET A 381 -15.34 25.07 -10.75
C MET A 381 -14.91 24.17 -11.90
N TYR A 382 -13.60 23.99 -12.14
CA TYR A 382 -13.09 23.10 -13.18
C TYR A 382 -13.52 21.64 -12.93
N LEU A 383 -13.43 21.17 -11.68
CA LEU A 383 -13.92 19.85 -11.31
C LEU A 383 -15.43 19.70 -11.52
N GLN A 384 -16.24 20.70 -11.15
CA GLN A 384 -17.70 20.63 -11.37
C GLN A 384 -18.07 20.57 -12.86
N ILE A 385 -17.27 21.18 -13.73
CA ILE A 385 -17.46 21.14 -15.17
C ILE A 385 -17.10 19.75 -15.73
N ALA A 386 -16.01 19.15 -15.26
CA ALA A 386 -15.59 17.81 -15.70
C ALA A 386 -16.39 16.66 -15.08
N LEU A 387 -16.86 16.82 -13.84
CA LEU A 387 -17.50 15.77 -13.04
C LEU A 387 -19.03 15.88 -13.02
N GLY A 388 -19.57 17.03 -13.40
CA GLY A 388 -21.00 17.30 -13.43
C GLY A 388 -21.58 17.78 -12.09
N PRO A 389 -22.87 18.17 -12.08
CA PRO A 389 -23.51 18.88 -10.96
C PRO A 389 -23.79 18.03 -9.73
N LYS A 390 -23.50 16.72 -9.75
CA LYS A 390 -23.77 15.78 -8.64
C LYS A 390 -22.68 15.74 -7.56
N ALA A 391 -21.59 16.49 -7.72
CA ALA A 391 -20.51 16.50 -6.74
C ALA A 391 -21.02 16.94 -5.35
N GLU A 392 -20.84 16.08 -4.33
CA GLU A 392 -21.23 16.35 -2.95
C GLU A 392 -20.66 17.69 -2.44
N THR A 393 -21.46 18.41 -1.66
CA THR A 393 -21.16 19.76 -1.16
C THR A 393 -20.45 19.79 0.18
N LYS A 394 -20.11 18.63 0.76
CA LYS A 394 -19.45 18.59 2.08
C LYS A 394 -18.11 19.32 1.99
N PRO A 395 -17.83 20.25 2.91
CA PRO A 395 -16.59 21.00 2.88
C PRO A 395 -15.38 20.08 3.05
N VAL A 396 -14.35 20.35 2.27
CA VAL A 396 -13.04 19.69 2.40
C VAL A 396 -12.10 20.68 3.09
N PRO A 397 -11.59 20.36 4.29
CA PRO A 397 -10.60 21.20 4.97
C PRO A 397 -9.25 21.09 4.28
N VAL A 398 -8.70 22.25 3.89
CA VAL A 398 -7.33 22.38 3.38
C VAL A 398 -6.59 23.35 4.26
N LEU A 399 -5.38 22.99 4.69
CA LEU A 399 -4.53 23.82 5.53
C LEU A 399 -3.32 24.30 4.74
N ALA A 400 -3.04 25.60 4.75
CA ALA A 400 -1.85 26.20 4.16
C ALA A 400 -1.05 26.90 5.27
N LEU A 401 0.08 26.32 5.65
CA LEU A 401 0.84 26.71 6.84
C LEU A 401 2.23 27.20 6.46
N LYS A 402 2.75 28.18 7.20
CA LYS A 402 4.14 28.65 7.19
C LYS A 402 4.79 28.53 8.57
N ASN A 403 3.97 28.41 9.62
CA ASN A 403 4.44 28.21 10.98
C ASN A 403 4.71 26.73 11.25
N ARG A 404 5.99 26.40 11.47
CA ARG A 404 6.42 25.03 11.75
C ARG A 404 5.82 24.44 13.03
N GLU A 405 5.68 25.24 14.08
CA GLU A 405 5.09 24.78 15.34
C GLU A 405 3.62 24.38 15.14
N THR A 406 2.86 25.17 14.39
CA THR A 406 1.49 24.83 14.00
C THR A 406 1.45 23.56 13.15
N TYR A 407 2.34 23.42 12.18
CA TYR A 407 2.45 22.21 11.35
C TYR A 407 2.77 20.96 12.18
N HIS A 408 3.76 21.03 13.07
CA HIS A 408 4.12 19.91 13.95
C HIS A 408 2.96 19.55 14.89
N ASN A 409 2.32 20.53 15.52
CA ASN A 409 1.16 20.31 16.39
C ASN A 409 0.00 19.64 15.65
N LEU A 410 -0.18 19.97 14.36
CA LEU A 410 -1.18 19.33 13.52
C LEU A 410 -0.81 17.89 13.18
N CYS A 411 0.48 17.59 12.94
CA CYS A 411 0.96 16.22 12.75
C CYS A 411 0.73 15.38 14.01
N GLU A 412 1.03 15.91 15.20
CA GLU A 412 0.78 15.21 16.48
C GLU A 412 -0.71 14.98 16.69
N TRP A 413 -1.54 16.01 16.49
CA TRP A 413 -2.99 15.89 16.61
C TRP A 413 -3.56 14.87 15.62
N ALA A 414 -3.10 14.88 14.36
CA ALA A 414 -3.53 13.92 13.36
C ALA A 414 -3.08 12.48 13.70
N ALA A 415 -1.90 12.34 14.33
CA ALA A 415 -1.39 11.05 14.79
C ALA A 415 -2.18 10.52 15.99
N ASP A 416 -2.61 11.40 16.90
CA ASP A 416 -3.49 11.05 18.02
C ASP A 416 -4.92 10.74 17.55
N LEU A 417 -5.38 11.40 16.48
CA LEU A 417 -6.69 11.18 15.87
C LEU A 417 -6.77 9.83 15.16
N HIS A 418 -5.67 9.38 14.56
CA HIS A 418 -5.59 8.10 13.87
C HIS A 418 -4.20 7.48 14.03
N PRO A 419 -4.00 6.66 15.09
CA PRO A 419 -2.70 6.11 15.45
C PRO A 419 -1.97 5.34 14.34
N SER A 420 -2.68 4.73 13.39
CA SER A 420 -2.03 4.04 12.25
C SER A 420 -1.20 4.99 11.37
N TYR A 421 -1.47 6.30 11.38
CA TYR A 421 -0.65 7.28 10.67
C TYR A 421 0.52 7.81 11.50
N ARG A 422 0.65 7.47 12.80
CA ARG A 422 1.67 8.03 13.70
C ARG A 422 3.09 7.86 13.15
N GLY A 423 3.41 6.68 12.61
CA GLY A 423 4.70 6.41 11.95
C GLY A 423 4.92 7.31 10.71
N SER A 424 3.92 7.38 9.83
CA SER A 424 3.95 8.23 8.63
C SER A 424 4.05 9.72 8.98
N LEU A 425 3.22 10.23 9.89
CA LEU A 425 3.19 11.63 10.33
C LEU A 425 4.49 12.03 11.05
N THR A 426 5.13 11.10 11.77
CA THR A 426 6.46 11.34 12.36
C THR A 426 7.51 11.58 11.28
N SER A 427 7.45 10.83 10.18
CA SER A 427 8.29 11.07 9.01
C SER A 427 7.92 12.39 8.31
N TRP A 428 6.63 12.63 8.09
CA TRP A 428 6.13 13.78 7.36
C TRP A 428 6.31 15.13 8.06
N LYS A 429 6.54 15.15 9.38
CA LYS A 429 7.01 16.38 10.08
C LYS A 429 8.25 17.01 9.43
N LYS A 430 9.06 16.22 8.72
CA LYS A 430 10.26 16.68 7.99
C LYS A 430 9.99 17.10 6.55
N THR A 431 8.74 17.05 6.10
CA THR A 431 8.32 17.30 4.71
C THR A 431 7.46 18.56 4.62
N THR A 432 7.04 18.91 3.40
CA THR A 432 6.27 20.12 3.05
C THR A 432 4.76 19.94 3.11
N GLY A 433 4.26 18.88 3.76
CA GLY A 433 2.82 18.65 3.90
C GLY A 433 2.41 17.19 3.81
N PHE A 434 1.11 16.95 3.89
CA PHE A 434 0.50 15.63 3.76
C PHE A 434 -0.98 15.73 3.40
N GLN A 435 -1.57 14.63 2.94
CA GLN A 435 -3.01 14.50 2.70
C GLN A 435 -3.53 13.23 3.36
N LEU A 436 -4.69 13.32 3.99
CA LEU A 436 -5.38 12.18 4.61
C LEU A 436 -6.78 12.05 3.99
N TYR A 437 -7.15 10.81 3.65
CA TYR A 437 -8.46 10.50 3.09
C TYR A 437 -9.49 10.11 4.18
N LYS A 438 -9.00 9.58 5.30
CA LYS A 438 -9.78 9.23 6.49
C LYS A 438 -8.96 9.58 7.74
N PRO A 439 -9.27 10.66 8.49
CA PRO A 439 -10.27 11.68 8.17
C PRO A 439 -9.82 12.58 7.01
N LEU A 440 -10.79 13.13 6.28
CA LEU A 440 -10.58 13.83 5.01
C LEU A 440 -10.05 15.26 5.22
N PHE A 441 -8.75 15.50 5.07
CA PHE A 441 -8.16 16.85 5.02
C PHE A 441 -6.73 16.82 4.43
N ALA A 442 -6.22 17.98 4.02
CA ALA A 442 -4.85 18.12 3.53
C ALA A 442 -4.14 19.29 4.18
N VAL A 443 -2.82 19.20 4.24
CA VAL A 443 -1.92 20.17 4.84
C VAL A 443 -0.79 20.44 3.87
N TYR A 444 -0.64 21.68 3.46
CA TYR A 444 0.56 22.20 2.82
C TYR A 444 1.36 22.98 3.86
N PHE A 445 2.65 22.71 3.96
CA PHE A 445 3.60 23.43 4.79
C PHE A 445 4.68 24.08 3.93
N HIS A 446 4.70 25.41 3.96
CA HIS A 446 5.63 26.25 3.24
C HIS A 446 6.95 26.35 3.99
N ASP A 447 7.95 25.68 3.45
CA ASP A 447 9.31 25.69 3.97
C ASP A 447 10.30 25.93 2.83
N PRO A 448 10.81 27.16 2.67
CA PRO A 448 11.78 27.51 1.63
C PRO A 448 13.07 26.68 1.63
N GLN A 449 13.39 25.98 2.71
CA GLN A 449 14.62 25.18 2.80
C GLN A 449 14.48 23.78 2.19
N ILE A 450 13.25 23.27 2.09
CA ILE A 450 12.96 21.90 1.60
C ILE A 450 11.90 21.88 0.49
N GLN A 451 11.18 22.97 0.26
CA GLN A 451 10.39 23.14 -0.95
C GLN A 451 11.40 23.38 -2.08
N GLU A 452 11.64 22.36 -2.90
CA GLU A 452 12.56 22.46 -4.02
C GLU A 452 12.02 23.47 -5.05
N GLU A 453 11.09 23.04 -5.88
CA GLU A 453 10.53 23.82 -6.99
C GLU A 453 9.02 24.05 -6.90
N GLY A 454 8.36 23.45 -5.89
CA GLY A 454 6.92 23.49 -5.73
C GLY A 454 6.38 24.89 -5.42
N ARG A 455 5.22 25.19 -6.01
CA ARG A 455 4.49 26.45 -5.77
C ARG A 455 3.37 26.23 -4.77
N THR A 456 3.15 27.21 -3.91
CA THR A 456 2.09 27.18 -2.88
C THR A 456 0.71 26.96 -3.49
N ILE A 457 0.33 27.74 -4.51
CA ILE A 457 -0.99 27.61 -5.17
C ILE A 457 -1.16 26.21 -5.77
N ASN A 458 -0.18 25.76 -6.53
CA ASN A 458 -0.20 24.44 -7.17
C ASN A 458 -0.36 23.32 -6.13
N SER A 459 0.45 23.33 -5.06
CA SER A 459 0.44 22.27 -4.04
C SER A 459 -0.87 22.20 -3.26
N VAL A 460 -1.44 23.36 -2.93
CA VAL A 460 -2.73 23.48 -2.23
C VAL A 460 -3.89 23.00 -3.11
N VAL A 461 -3.90 23.42 -4.39
CA VAL A 461 -4.91 22.98 -5.37
C VAL A 461 -4.80 21.49 -5.63
N HIS A 462 -3.59 20.98 -5.80
CA HIS A 462 -3.35 19.57 -6.09
C HIS A 462 -3.97 18.67 -5.02
N SER A 463 -3.64 18.95 -3.75
CA SER A 463 -4.18 18.21 -2.62
C SER A 463 -5.71 18.33 -2.53
N PHE A 464 -6.25 19.53 -2.79
CA PHE A 464 -7.70 19.74 -2.80
C PHE A 464 -8.41 18.88 -3.86
N VAL A 465 -7.85 18.77 -5.07
CA VAL A 465 -8.41 17.95 -6.15
C VAL A 465 -8.44 16.48 -5.73
N HIS A 466 -7.36 15.96 -5.15
CA HIS A 466 -7.31 14.58 -4.63
C HIS A 466 -8.42 14.32 -3.60
N LEU A 467 -8.58 15.20 -2.63
CA LEU A 467 -9.61 15.04 -1.60
C LEU A 467 -11.03 15.14 -2.17
N LYS A 468 -11.25 16.00 -3.16
CA LYS A 468 -12.56 16.13 -3.82
C LYS A 468 -12.92 14.91 -4.66
N LEU A 469 -11.95 14.36 -5.39
CA LEU A 469 -12.14 13.11 -6.12
C LEU A 469 -12.41 11.95 -5.17
N TYR A 470 -11.65 11.86 -4.07
CA TYR A 470 -11.88 10.85 -3.05
C TYR A 470 -13.25 10.97 -2.38
N GLN A 471 -13.66 12.19 -2.05
CA GLN A 471 -14.99 12.45 -1.49
C GLN A 471 -16.11 12.00 -2.43
N HIS A 472 -15.91 12.11 -3.74
CA HIS A 472 -16.95 11.82 -4.72
C HIS A 472 -16.97 10.36 -5.17
N TYR A 473 -15.80 9.73 -5.32
CA TYR A 473 -15.64 8.42 -5.96
C TYR A 473 -14.88 7.38 -5.10
N GLY A 474 -14.41 7.77 -3.91
CA GLY A 474 -13.48 6.95 -3.13
C GLY A 474 -12.09 6.87 -3.76
N LEU A 475 -11.35 5.80 -3.48
CA LEU A 475 -10.03 5.57 -4.08
C LEU A 475 -10.14 5.34 -5.58
N LEU A 476 -9.30 6.05 -6.33
CA LEU A 476 -9.11 5.92 -7.78
C LEU A 476 -7.66 5.48 -8.07
N PRO A 477 -7.38 4.83 -9.21
CA PRO A 477 -6.03 4.49 -9.65
C PRO A 477 -5.15 5.73 -9.69
N ALA A 478 -3.97 5.70 -9.08
CA ALA A 478 -3.17 6.89 -8.80
C ALA A 478 -2.93 7.80 -10.01
N TRP A 479 -2.75 7.27 -11.22
CA TRP A 479 -2.53 8.11 -12.41
C TRP A 479 -3.69 9.09 -12.71
N LEU A 480 -4.92 8.73 -12.34
CA LEU A 480 -6.12 9.50 -12.66
C LEU A 480 -6.29 10.76 -11.80
N PRO A 481 -6.33 10.69 -10.44
CA PRO A 481 -6.39 11.89 -9.63
C PRO A 481 -5.15 12.77 -9.82
N GLU A 482 -3.96 12.17 -10.02
CA GLU A 482 -2.73 12.90 -10.31
C GLU A 482 -2.80 13.64 -11.65
N GLY A 483 -3.29 12.98 -12.71
CA GLY A 483 -3.52 13.60 -14.01
C GLY A 483 -4.53 14.75 -13.95
N ILE A 484 -5.63 14.58 -13.22
CA ILE A 484 -6.67 15.63 -13.04
C ILE A 484 -6.12 16.80 -12.22
N ALA A 485 -5.38 16.53 -11.14
CA ALA A 485 -4.80 17.55 -10.30
C ALA A 485 -3.73 18.37 -11.06
N THR A 486 -2.84 17.72 -11.80
CA THR A 486 -1.85 18.40 -12.66
C THR A 486 -2.47 19.17 -13.82
N ALA A 487 -3.54 18.65 -14.44
CA ALA A 487 -4.30 19.39 -15.45
C ALA A 487 -5.00 20.63 -14.85
N THR A 488 -5.54 20.51 -13.63
CA THR A 488 -6.16 21.63 -12.90
C THR A 488 -5.14 22.69 -12.52
N GLU A 489 -3.96 22.29 -12.03
CA GLU A 489 -2.83 23.19 -11.82
C GLU A 489 -2.48 23.98 -13.07
N ASN A 490 -2.27 23.29 -14.19
CA ASN A 490 -1.91 23.93 -15.45
C ASN A 490 -3.00 24.89 -15.94
N ALA A 491 -4.28 24.54 -15.78
CA ALA A 491 -5.39 25.40 -16.14
C ALA A 491 -5.46 26.69 -15.30
N LEU A 492 -4.93 26.67 -14.07
CA LEU A 492 -4.92 27.83 -13.17
C LEU A 492 -3.68 28.70 -13.32
N THR A 493 -2.50 28.10 -13.40
CA THR A 493 -1.23 28.83 -13.30
C THR A 493 -0.40 28.77 -14.58
N GLY A 494 -0.80 27.97 -15.56
CA GLY A 494 -0.03 27.70 -16.79
C GLY A 494 1.15 26.75 -16.59
N GLU A 495 1.38 26.28 -15.36
CA GLU A 495 2.51 25.42 -14.98
C GLU A 495 2.03 24.26 -14.12
N VAL A 496 2.71 23.13 -14.20
CA VAL A 496 2.53 22.00 -13.25
C VAL A 496 3.68 22.09 -12.26
N ARG A 497 3.40 22.36 -10.98
CA ARG A 497 4.38 22.64 -9.90
C ARG A 497 3.88 22.25 -8.49
N GLY A 498 3.02 21.24 -8.37
CA GLY A 498 2.58 20.70 -7.08
C GLY A 498 3.73 19.98 -6.35
N GLN A 499 4.05 20.39 -5.12
CA GLN A 499 5.12 19.80 -4.31
C GLN A 499 4.80 18.38 -3.84
N CYS A 500 3.52 18.02 -3.72
CA CYS A 500 3.05 16.72 -3.22
C CYS A 500 3.32 15.53 -4.17
N ASN A 501 3.94 15.79 -5.33
CA ASN A 501 4.17 14.83 -6.41
C ASN A 501 5.65 14.64 -6.77
N LEU A 502 6.53 15.41 -6.11
CA LEU A 502 7.97 15.33 -6.31
C LEU A 502 8.43 13.91 -5.99
N ASP A 503 9.15 13.33 -6.96
CA ASP A 503 9.73 11.98 -6.94
C ASP A 503 8.74 10.80 -7.06
N ASP A 504 7.43 11.05 -7.18
CA ASP A 504 6.39 10.01 -7.35
C ASP A 504 5.61 10.12 -8.68
N PHE A 505 5.15 11.31 -9.08
CA PHE A 505 4.39 11.52 -10.33
C PHE A 505 5.06 12.55 -11.26
N ILE A 506 5.90 13.43 -10.71
CA ILE A 506 6.68 14.43 -11.43
C ILE A 506 8.12 14.39 -10.92
N GLN A 507 9.09 14.22 -11.82
CA GLN A 507 10.51 14.23 -11.43
C GLN A 507 11.03 15.66 -11.28
N THR A 508 11.89 15.89 -10.28
CA THR A 508 12.61 17.15 -10.11
C THR A 508 13.32 17.57 -11.41
N GLY A 509 13.13 18.82 -11.83
CA GLY A 509 13.66 19.37 -13.09
C GLY A 509 12.77 19.19 -14.35
N THR A 510 11.65 18.48 -14.28
CA THR A 510 10.66 18.37 -15.39
C THR A 510 9.54 19.42 -15.33
N TRP A 511 9.62 20.31 -14.33
CA TRP A 511 8.73 21.45 -14.07
C TRP A 511 8.72 22.42 -15.24
N SER A 512 7.68 22.36 -16.07
CA SER A 512 7.63 23.12 -17.31
C SER A 512 6.19 23.31 -17.80
N THR A 513 6.03 23.96 -18.95
CA THR A 513 4.75 23.97 -19.66
C THR A 513 4.51 22.60 -20.26
N TRP A 514 3.71 21.76 -19.60
CA TRP A 514 3.42 20.39 -20.04
C TRP A 514 2.52 20.31 -21.30
N ARG A 515 2.16 21.45 -21.91
CA ARG A 515 1.52 21.55 -23.23
C ARG A 515 2.54 21.64 -24.37
N ASP A 516 3.66 20.96 -24.22
CA ASP A 516 4.81 21.02 -25.11
C ASP A 516 4.86 19.84 -26.09
N ARG A 517 5.91 19.82 -26.91
CA ARG A 517 6.13 18.79 -27.94
C ARG A 517 6.28 17.37 -27.36
N PRO A 518 6.96 17.13 -26.22
CA PRO A 518 6.94 15.83 -25.55
C PRO A 518 5.53 15.28 -25.31
N THR A 519 4.63 16.05 -24.72
CA THR A 519 3.26 15.60 -24.46
C THR A 519 2.51 15.29 -25.76
N GLN A 520 2.71 16.07 -26.82
CA GLN A 520 2.12 15.80 -28.14
C GLN A 520 2.68 14.52 -28.81
N THR A 521 3.89 14.12 -28.46
CA THR A 521 4.56 12.94 -29.03
C THR A 521 3.98 11.68 -28.39
N VAL A 522 3.86 11.66 -27.07
CA VAL A 522 3.22 10.58 -26.33
C VAL A 522 1.79 10.31 -26.82
N LEU A 523 0.99 11.36 -27.03
CA LEU A 523 -0.38 11.23 -27.55
C LEU A 523 -0.46 10.56 -28.93
N LYS A 524 0.61 10.57 -29.72
CA LYS A 524 0.66 9.94 -31.06
C LYS A 524 1.19 8.51 -31.00
N GLU A 525 2.02 8.21 -30.03
CA GLU A 525 2.84 6.99 -30.00
C GLU A 525 2.32 5.98 -28.99
N SER A 526 1.59 6.41 -27.96
CA SER A 526 1.09 5.55 -26.88
C SER A 526 -0.41 5.24 -27.00
N PRO A 527 -0.83 3.96 -27.05
CA PRO A 527 -2.24 3.60 -26.93
C PRO A 527 -2.80 3.94 -25.54
N ILE A 528 -4.07 4.36 -25.48
CA ILE A 528 -4.73 4.76 -24.22
C ILE A 528 -4.75 3.68 -23.14
N ASN A 529 -4.66 2.41 -23.53
CA ASN A 529 -4.59 1.28 -22.58
C ASN A 529 -3.35 1.36 -21.68
N ASP A 530 -2.23 1.91 -22.17
CA ASP A 530 -0.99 2.06 -21.39
C ASP A 530 -1.22 2.92 -20.15
N LEU A 531 -2.13 3.90 -20.26
CA LEU A 531 -2.54 4.76 -19.16
C LEU A 531 -3.21 3.97 -18.04
N PHE A 532 -4.03 2.96 -18.38
CA PHE A 532 -4.76 2.16 -17.40
C PHE A 532 -3.84 1.26 -16.57
N HIS A 533 -2.72 0.84 -17.15
CA HIS A 533 -1.68 0.06 -16.48
C HIS A 533 -0.62 0.94 -15.77
N TYR A 534 -0.67 2.27 -15.93
CA TYR A 534 0.30 3.16 -15.29
C TYR A 534 0.16 3.19 -13.76
N ARG A 535 1.29 3.02 -13.07
CA ARG A 535 1.41 3.03 -11.60
C ARG A 535 2.51 4.02 -11.20
N PRO A 536 2.20 5.32 -11.06
CA PRO A 536 3.21 6.37 -10.89
C PRO A 536 4.11 6.16 -9.67
N ARG A 537 3.54 5.70 -8.54
CA ARG A 537 4.26 5.47 -7.28
C ARG A 537 5.31 4.34 -7.29
N ARG A 538 5.46 3.62 -8.41
CA ARG A 538 6.31 2.43 -8.53
C ARG A 538 7.34 2.56 -9.66
N TYR A 539 6.92 3.13 -10.78
CA TYR A 539 7.76 3.41 -11.94
C TYR A 539 7.36 4.74 -12.53
N TYR A 540 7.95 5.83 -12.01
CA TYR A 540 7.79 7.11 -12.68
C TYR A 540 8.21 6.98 -14.15
N LYS A 541 7.26 7.27 -15.05
CA LYS A 541 7.49 7.37 -16.50
C LYS A 541 6.98 8.74 -16.92
N ASP A 542 7.88 9.67 -17.22
CA ASP A 542 7.53 11.05 -17.61
C ASP A 542 6.49 11.06 -18.75
N GLU A 543 6.65 10.16 -19.71
CA GLU A 543 5.73 9.98 -20.82
C GLU A 543 4.30 9.63 -20.34
N MET A 544 4.16 8.70 -19.41
CA MET A 544 2.85 8.29 -18.89
C MET A 544 2.22 9.34 -17.96
N ALA A 545 3.04 10.06 -17.18
CA ALA A 545 2.57 11.22 -16.42
C ALA A 545 2.03 12.31 -17.35
N ARG A 546 2.73 12.59 -18.45
CA ARG A 546 2.28 13.51 -19.51
C ARG A 546 1.04 12.99 -20.24
N PHE A 547 0.91 11.68 -20.43
CA PHE A 547 -0.29 11.08 -21.00
C PHE A 547 -1.51 11.26 -20.07
N ALA A 548 -1.34 11.00 -18.78
CA ALA A 548 -2.39 11.21 -17.77
C ALA A 548 -2.83 12.66 -17.69
N PHE A 549 -1.85 13.58 -17.68
CA PHE A 549 -2.08 15.02 -17.80
C PHE A 549 -2.86 15.39 -19.06
N ALA A 550 -2.48 14.85 -20.22
CA ALA A 550 -3.12 15.16 -21.49
C ALA A 550 -4.55 14.61 -21.58
N PHE A 551 -4.77 13.39 -21.09
CA PHE A 551 -6.10 12.79 -20.99
C PHE A 551 -7.03 13.63 -20.10
N ALA A 552 -6.55 14.02 -18.92
CA ALA A 552 -7.31 14.86 -18.01
C ALA A 552 -7.55 16.28 -18.57
N THR A 553 -6.56 16.87 -19.24
CA THR A 553 -6.69 18.18 -19.91
C THR A 553 -7.75 18.13 -21.00
N TRP A 554 -7.74 17.09 -21.85
CA TRP A 554 -8.78 16.89 -22.86
C TRP A 554 -10.16 16.80 -22.23
N GLY A 555 -10.33 16.01 -21.16
CA GLY A 555 -11.62 15.88 -20.50
C GLY A 555 -12.08 17.15 -19.79
N LEU A 556 -11.17 17.98 -19.24
CA LEU A 556 -11.51 19.27 -18.64
C LEU A 556 -11.91 20.31 -19.70
N GLU A 557 -11.18 20.40 -20.81
CA GLU A 557 -11.38 21.42 -21.84
C GLU A 557 -12.52 21.09 -22.80
N ASN A 558 -12.70 19.81 -23.15
CA ASN A 558 -13.79 19.40 -24.03
C ASN A 558 -15.15 19.70 -23.40
N GLU A 559 -15.31 19.50 -22.09
CA GLU A 559 -16.54 19.86 -21.37
C GLU A 559 -16.78 21.37 -21.30
N LEU A 560 -15.72 22.16 -21.16
CA LEU A 560 -15.81 23.63 -21.24
C LEU A 560 -16.33 24.08 -22.61
N ILE A 561 -15.78 23.53 -23.69
CA ILE A 561 -16.20 23.84 -25.07
C ILE A 561 -17.66 23.43 -25.30
N LEU A 562 -18.04 22.21 -24.90
CA LEU A 562 -19.42 21.72 -25.04
C LEU A 562 -20.41 22.58 -24.23
N LYS A 563 -20.04 23.00 -23.03
CA LYS A 563 -20.84 23.90 -22.19
C LYS A 563 -21.04 25.26 -22.87
N GLU A 564 -19.97 25.90 -23.34
CA GLU A 564 -20.06 27.18 -24.05
C GLU A 564 -20.92 27.10 -25.32
N GLU A 565 -20.77 26.03 -26.11
CA GLU A 565 -21.59 25.82 -27.30
C GLU A 565 -23.06 25.60 -26.96
N SER A 566 -23.36 24.86 -25.89
CA SER A 566 -24.72 24.63 -25.42
C SER A 566 -25.40 25.94 -24.98
N GLU A 567 -24.65 26.82 -24.30
CA GLU A 567 -25.13 28.12 -23.84
C GLU A 567 -25.37 29.08 -25.03
N LYS A 568 -24.50 29.07 -26.04
CA LYS A 568 -24.66 29.84 -27.29
C LYS A 568 -25.85 29.37 -28.14
N LYS A 569 -26.28 28.10 -28.01
CA LYS A 569 -27.35 27.48 -28.83
C LYS A 569 -28.69 27.33 -28.09
N ARG A 570 -28.81 27.85 -26.86
CA ARG A 570 -30.01 27.76 -26.03
C ARG A 570 -31.24 28.32 -26.76
N GLY A 571 -32.17 27.44 -27.16
CA GLY A 571 -33.39 27.78 -27.91
C GLY A 571 -33.50 27.22 -29.34
N LYS A 572 -32.48 26.51 -29.86
CA LYS A 572 -32.54 25.84 -31.18
C LYS A 572 -32.69 24.32 -31.06
N ARG A 573 -33.34 23.70 -32.06
CA ARG A 573 -33.57 22.25 -32.13
C ARG A 573 -32.24 21.54 -32.38
N LYS A 574 -31.82 20.67 -31.44
CA LYS A 574 -30.54 19.97 -31.48
C LYS A 574 -30.49 18.93 -32.62
N SER A 575 -29.33 18.81 -33.25
CA SER A 575 -29.01 17.82 -34.28
C SER A 575 -28.60 16.47 -33.67
N LYS A 576 -28.56 15.41 -34.50
CA LYS A 576 -28.17 14.05 -34.08
C LYS A 576 -26.71 13.94 -33.61
N ALA A 577 -25.82 14.76 -34.16
CA ALA A 577 -24.43 14.85 -33.73
C ALA A 577 -24.30 15.58 -32.37
N GLU A 578 -25.17 16.57 -32.09
CA GLU A 578 -25.20 17.25 -30.80
C GLU A 578 -25.79 16.35 -29.70
N LEU A 579 -26.75 15.48 -30.04
CA LEU A 579 -27.23 14.44 -29.11
C LEU A 579 -26.13 13.41 -28.80
N ALA A 580 -25.30 13.05 -29.77
CA ALA A 580 -24.15 12.15 -29.55
C ALA A 580 -23.02 12.83 -28.75
N ALA A 581 -22.83 14.15 -28.89
CA ALA A 581 -21.89 14.93 -28.10
C ALA A 581 -22.31 15.05 -26.62
N GLU A 582 -23.62 15.19 -26.36
CA GLU A 582 -24.17 15.08 -24.99
C GLU A 582 -23.99 13.66 -24.42
N ASP A 583 -24.04 12.64 -25.27
CA ASP A 583 -23.74 11.25 -24.90
C ASP A 583 -22.24 11.02 -24.63
N THR A 584 -21.36 11.99 -24.92
CA THR A 584 -19.92 12.01 -24.54
C THR A 584 -19.58 13.01 -23.42
N SER A 585 -20.55 13.80 -22.93
CA SER A 585 -20.36 14.71 -21.79
C SER A 585 -20.00 13.98 -20.50
N TYR A 586 -19.15 14.60 -19.68
CA TYR A 586 -18.60 14.07 -18.44
C TYR A 586 -17.79 12.78 -18.64
N ALA A 587 -16.96 12.71 -19.68
CA ALA A 587 -16.13 11.53 -19.95
C ALA A 587 -15.24 11.15 -18.75
N ILE A 588 -14.66 12.14 -18.06
CA ILE A 588 -13.89 11.91 -16.82
C ILE A 588 -14.79 11.36 -15.72
N ALA A 589 -15.96 11.98 -15.48
CA ALA A 589 -16.89 11.53 -14.45
C ALA A 589 -17.31 10.07 -14.66
N ARG A 590 -17.70 9.71 -15.89
CA ARG A 590 -18.13 8.34 -16.21
C ARG A 590 -17.00 7.33 -16.09
N TYR A 591 -15.78 7.72 -16.42
CA TYR A 591 -14.63 6.86 -16.18
C TYR A 591 -14.39 6.67 -14.67
N CYS A 592 -14.38 7.75 -13.89
CA CYS A 592 -14.29 7.67 -12.42
C CYS A 592 -15.40 6.81 -11.81
N GLU A 593 -16.65 6.99 -12.24
CA GLU A 593 -17.80 6.19 -11.79
C GLU A 593 -17.65 4.71 -12.15
N SER A 594 -17.19 4.42 -13.37
CA SER A 594 -16.96 3.03 -13.82
C SER A 594 -15.87 2.36 -12.99
N VAL A 595 -14.78 3.08 -12.72
CA VAL A 595 -13.66 2.57 -11.92
C VAL A 595 -14.04 2.41 -10.44
N ALA A 596 -14.75 3.37 -9.86
CA ALA A 596 -15.26 3.28 -8.50
C ALA A 596 -16.25 2.12 -8.35
N HIS A 597 -17.14 1.93 -9.32
CA HIS A 597 -18.08 0.81 -9.36
C HIS A 597 -17.37 -0.54 -9.45
N LEU A 598 -16.36 -0.69 -10.33
CA LEU A 598 -15.53 -1.89 -10.41
C LEU A 598 -14.84 -2.21 -9.07
N ARG A 599 -14.45 -1.18 -8.31
CA ARG A 599 -13.85 -1.36 -6.99
C ARG A 599 -14.87 -1.78 -5.92
N GLU A 600 -16.07 -1.21 -5.88
CA GLU A 600 -17.08 -1.59 -4.87
C GLU A 600 -17.66 -2.99 -5.08
N THR A 601 -17.56 -3.53 -6.30
CA THR A 601 -18.18 -4.81 -6.71
C THR A 601 -17.18 -5.95 -6.91
N ALA A 602 -15.90 -5.72 -6.62
CA ALA A 602 -14.82 -6.72 -6.68
C ALA A 602 -14.36 -7.20 -5.28
N TRP A 603 -15.12 -6.89 -4.22
CA TRP A 603 -14.82 -7.19 -2.82
C TRP A 603 -15.94 -7.96 -2.15
#